data_AF-A0A7K7Q6L0-F1
#
_entry.id   AF-A0A7K7Q6L0-F1
#
_cell.length_a   1.000
_cell.length_b   1.000
_cell.length_c   1.000
_cell.angle_alpha   90.00
_cell.angle_beta   90.00
_cell.angle_gamma   90.00
#
_symmetry.space_group_name_H-M   'P 1'
#
loop_
_entity.id
_entity.type
_entity.pdbx_description
1 polymer ?
#
loop_
_entity_poly.entity_id
_entity_poly.type
_entity_poly.pdbx_seq_one_letter_code
_entity_poly.pdbx_strand_id
1 'polypeptide(L)'
;KSFSSVQVRHTTNKVSPDLQSSRERSTFGVPLETLVEDANQCGVPSLVTQMVEYLEVFGLGRVGVFRIGGSANRIKELRQKYNQGEKVDLINDGDVDSVASLLKLFLKELPVAVFPDNICSGLLKTFQEHKINTTECIEHMRQLLSCLPKAHQNLLQFLCAFLLKVATYSAVNFMTLENLAIVFGPALFK
;
A
#
# COMPACT_ATOMS: atom_id res chain seq x y z
N LYS A 1 19.87 27.04 74.77
CA LYS A 1 18.74 27.33 73.86
C LYS A 1 19.30 28.18 72.73
N SER A 2 19.20 27.92 71.44
CA SER A 2 18.70 26.82 70.62
C SER A 2 19.24 27.14 69.21
N PHE A 3 19.60 26.13 68.43
CA PHE A 3 20.02 26.28 67.04
C PHE A 3 18.97 27.03 66.20
N SER A 4 19.39 27.70 65.11
CA SER A 4 19.03 27.24 63.75
C SER A 4 19.51 28.18 62.64
N SER A 5 20.27 27.56 61.75
CA SER A 5 20.68 27.97 60.42
C SER A 5 19.47 28.23 59.51
N VAL A 6 19.52 29.30 58.71
CA VAL A 6 18.54 29.52 57.64
C VAL A 6 19.03 28.80 56.38
N GLN A 7 18.35 27.72 56.00
CA GLN A 7 18.55 27.04 54.72
C GLN A 7 17.85 27.80 53.59
N VAL A 8 18.63 28.17 52.56
CA VAL A 8 18.11 28.66 51.28
C VAL A 8 17.48 27.47 50.54
N ARG A 9 16.16 27.50 50.34
CA ARG A 9 15.45 26.52 49.53
C ARG A 9 15.76 26.74 48.04
N HIS A 10 16.58 25.87 47.46
CA HIS A 10 16.61 25.67 46.02
C HIS A 10 15.30 25.01 45.58
N THR A 11 14.44 25.76 44.87
CA THR A 11 13.33 25.17 44.10
C THR A 11 13.83 24.89 42.69
N THR A 12 14.28 23.66 42.45
CA THR A 12 14.46 23.15 41.09
C THR A 12 13.10 22.71 40.56
N ASN A 13 12.40 23.61 39.88
CA ASN A 13 11.28 23.21 39.01
C ASN A 13 11.88 22.46 37.81
N LYS A 14 12.08 21.15 37.96
CA LYS A 14 12.25 20.23 36.83
C LYS A 14 10.88 20.08 36.18
N VAL A 15 10.58 20.95 35.22
CA VAL A 15 9.56 20.68 34.23
C VAL A 15 10.17 19.63 33.31
N SER A 16 9.85 18.37 33.56
CA SER A 16 10.11 17.31 32.59
C SER A 16 9.30 17.61 31.33
N PRO A 17 9.90 17.61 30.12
CA PRO A 17 9.09 17.59 28.92
C PRO A 17 8.33 16.27 28.91
N ASP A 18 7.00 16.34 28.85
CA ASP A 18 6.16 15.18 28.58
C ASP A 18 6.61 14.65 27.22
N LEU A 19 7.35 13.54 27.23
CA LEU A 19 7.85 12.88 26.03
C LEU A 19 6.72 12.06 25.42
N GLN A 20 5.59 12.70 25.11
CA GLN A 20 4.65 12.17 24.15
C GLN A 20 5.24 12.40 22.76
N SER A 21 6.30 11.64 22.45
CA SER A 21 6.54 11.26 21.06
C SER A 21 5.37 10.34 20.70
N SER A 22 4.24 10.94 20.32
CA SER A 22 3.34 10.27 19.38
C SER A 22 4.23 9.97 18.19
N ARG A 23 4.73 8.74 18.07
CA ARG A 23 5.32 8.29 16.82
C ARG A 23 4.28 8.66 15.77
N GLU A 24 4.59 9.60 14.90
CA GLU A 24 3.76 9.90 13.75
C GLU A 24 3.66 8.57 13.00
N ARG A 25 2.55 7.86 13.19
CA ARG A 25 2.24 6.72 12.34
C ARG A 25 2.13 7.31 10.94
N SER A 26 2.70 6.64 9.96
CA SER A 26 2.57 7.00 8.57
C SER A 26 2.44 5.70 7.82
N THR A 27 1.35 5.53 7.09
CA THR A 27 1.07 4.31 6.34
C THR A 27 1.48 4.46 4.87
N PHE A 28 1.41 5.68 4.34
CA PHE A 28 1.86 6.03 3.00
C PHE A 28 3.32 6.51 3.03
N GLY A 29 4.07 6.21 1.96
CA GLY A 29 5.44 6.68 1.80
C GLY A 29 6.48 5.95 2.66
N VAL A 30 6.11 4.85 3.31
CA VAL A 30 7.00 4.06 4.19
C VAL A 30 7.31 2.69 3.59
N PRO A 31 8.44 2.04 3.94
CA PRO A 31 8.77 0.71 3.43
C PRO A 31 7.68 -0.30 3.82
N LEU A 32 7.36 -1.22 2.90
CA LEU A 32 6.27 -2.19 3.09
C LEU A 32 6.49 -3.06 4.33
N GLU A 33 7.75 -3.36 4.63
CA GLU A 33 8.20 -4.14 5.80
C GLU A 33 7.87 -3.45 7.13
N THR A 34 7.68 -2.13 7.13
CA THR A 34 7.29 -1.39 8.36
C THR A 34 5.82 -1.52 8.69
N LEU A 35 5.00 -1.98 7.74
CA LEU A 35 3.55 -2.14 7.88
C LEU A 35 3.13 -3.55 8.35
N VAL A 36 4.11 -4.37 8.76
CA VAL A 36 3.90 -5.78 9.11
C VAL A 36 3.10 -5.94 10.41
N GLU A 37 3.24 -5.02 11.38
CA GLU A 37 2.47 -5.06 12.63
C GLU A 37 0.97 -4.84 12.41
N ASP A 38 0.61 -4.06 11.38
CA ASP A 38 -0.77 -3.78 10.97
C ASP A 38 -1.21 -4.66 9.78
N ALA A 39 -0.50 -5.75 9.51
CA ALA A 39 -0.82 -6.67 8.43
C ALA A 39 -1.86 -7.72 8.85
N ASN A 40 -2.66 -8.16 7.89
CA ASN A 40 -3.58 -9.28 8.08
C ASN A 40 -2.83 -10.62 8.20
N GLN A 41 -3.57 -11.72 8.39
CA GLN A 41 -3.01 -13.07 8.49
C GLN A 41 -2.20 -13.49 7.24
N CYS A 42 -2.44 -12.86 6.09
CA CYS A 42 -1.71 -13.09 4.84
C CYS A 42 -0.46 -12.19 4.69
N GLY A 43 -0.13 -11.36 5.69
CA GLY A 43 1.01 -10.45 5.66
C GLY A 43 0.85 -9.29 4.68
N VAL A 44 -0.39 -8.87 4.40
CA VAL A 44 -0.72 -7.70 3.57
C VAL A 44 -1.19 -6.57 4.48
N PRO A 45 -0.75 -5.30 4.28
CA PRO A 45 -1.18 -4.18 5.10
C PRO A 45 -2.70 -4.04 5.17
N SER A 46 -3.24 -3.76 6.35
CA SER A 46 -4.68 -3.62 6.60
C SER A 46 -5.35 -2.61 5.68
N LEU A 47 -4.75 -1.44 5.43
CA LEU A 47 -5.32 -0.45 4.52
C LEU A 47 -5.52 -0.99 3.10
N VAL A 48 -4.59 -1.82 2.60
CA VAL A 48 -4.69 -2.42 1.26
C VAL A 48 -5.84 -3.40 1.23
N THR A 49 -5.96 -4.21 2.29
CA THR A 49 -7.04 -5.20 2.43
C THR A 49 -8.40 -4.49 2.45
N GLN A 50 -8.56 -3.45 3.27
CA GLN A 50 -9.79 -2.66 3.38
C GLN A 50 -10.20 -2.03 2.04
N MET A 51 -9.25 -1.41 1.32
CA MET A 51 -9.50 -0.81 0.01
C MET A 51 -9.92 -1.88 -1.01
N VAL A 52 -9.25 -3.03 -1.03
CA VAL A 52 -9.59 -4.14 -1.94
C VAL A 52 -10.96 -4.72 -1.60
N GLU A 53 -11.27 -5.02 -0.34
CA GLU A 53 -12.57 -5.53 0.08
C GLU A 53 -13.71 -4.57 -0.32
N TYR A 54 -13.52 -3.26 -0.09
CA TYR A 54 -14.48 -2.26 -0.55
C TYR A 54 -14.67 -2.31 -2.09
N LEU A 55 -13.59 -2.36 -2.86
CA LEU A 55 -13.67 -2.39 -4.32
C LEU A 55 -14.21 -3.72 -4.87
N GLU A 56 -14.04 -4.83 -4.17
CA GLU A 56 -14.69 -6.09 -4.52
C GLU A 56 -16.19 -6.04 -4.33
N VAL A 57 -16.68 -5.34 -3.31
CA VAL A 57 -18.12 -5.21 -3.03
C VAL A 57 -18.77 -4.17 -3.96
N PHE A 58 -18.14 -3.01 -4.14
CA PHE A 58 -18.76 -1.85 -4.80
C PHE A 58 -18.17 -1.51 -6.18
N GLY A 59 -16.96 -1.98 -6.48
CA GLY A 59 -16.17 -1.52 -7.62
C GLY A 59 -16.18 -2.42 -8.85
N LEU A 60 -16.52 -3.70 -8.74
CA LEU A 60 -16.39 -4.67 -9.85
C LEU A 60 -17.21 -4.29 -11.09
N GLY A 61 -18.36 -3.65 -10.91
CA GLY A 61 -19.23 -3.18 -12.01
C GLY A 61 -18.93 -1.75 -12.48
N ARG A 62 -17.99 -1.02 -11.85
CA ARG A 62 -17.72 0.38 -12.20
C ARG A 62 -16.98 0.46 -13.53
N VAL A 63 -17.64 1.00 -14.56
CA VAL A 63 -17.03 1.28 -15.87
C VAL A 63 -15.75 2.09 -15.71
N GLY A 64 -14.65 1.54 -16.22
CA GLY A 64 -13.34 2.16 -16.15
C GLY A 64 -12.73 2.22 -14.76
N VAL A 65 -13.09 1.31 -13.83
CA VAL A 65 -12.45 1.21 -12.52
C VAL A 65 -10.92 1.19 -12.66
N PHE A 66 -10.22 1.93 -11.80
CA PHE A 66 -8.78 2.27 -11.90
C PHE A 66 -8.36 3.15 -13.08
N ARG A 67 -9.07 3.19 -14.20
CA ARG A 67 -8.78 4.12 -15.30
C ARG A 67 -9.29 5.53 -15.01
N ILE A 68 -10.50 5.64 -14.47
CA ILE A 68 -11.11 6.91 -14.10
C ILE A 68 -10.53 7.37 -12.76
N GLY A 69 -10.08 8.63 -12.70
CA GLY A 69 -9.53 9.24 -11.50
C GLY A 69 -10.64 9.69 -10.54
N GLY A 70 -10.42 9.47 -9.25
CA GLY A 70 -11.32 9.95 -8.20
C GLY A 70 -11.09 11.40 -7.80
N SER A 71 -11.86 11.86 -6.81
CA SER A 71 -11.76 13.21 -6.26
C SER A 71 -10.43 13.40 -5.53
N ALA A 72 -9.60 14.35 -6.00
CA ALA A 72 -8.32 14.65 -5.38
C ALA A 72 -8.45 15.05 -3.89
N ASN A 73 -9.51 15.78 -3.53
CA ASN A 73 -9.79 16.14 -2.15
C ASN A 73 -10.10 14.91 -1.30
N ARG A 74 -10.95 14.01 -1.80
CA ARG A 74 -11.30 12.78 -1.08
C ARG A 74 -10.09 11.86 -0.90
N ILE A 75 -9.30 11.70 -1.95
CA ILE A 75 -8.05 10.92 -1.89
C ILE A 75 -7.12 11.49 -0.82
N LYS A 76 -6.95 12.82 -0.78
CA LYS A 76 -6.12 13.50 0.22
C LYS A 76 -6.65 13.28 1.64
N GLU A 77 -7.95 13.42 1.86
CA GLU A 77 -8.61 13.22 3.17
C GLU A 77 -8.46 11.78 3.66
N LEU A 78 -8.78 10.79 2.81
CA LEU A 78 -8.63 9.37 3.16
C LEU A 78 -7.18 9.01 3.45
N ARG A 79 -6.23 9.48 2.63
CA ARG A 79 -4.80 9.30 2.87
C ARG A 79 -4.37 9.87 4.21
N GLN A 80 -4.84 11.08 4.55
CA GLN A 80 -4.51 11.73 5.81
C GLN A 80 -5.04 10.93 7.00
N LYS A 81 -6.29 10.47 6.97
CA LYS A 81 -6.87 9.62 8.01
C LYS A 81 -6.05 8.35 8.22
N TYR A 82 -5.67 7.66 7.14
CA TYR A 82 -4.81 6.48 7.23
C TYR A 82 -3.46 6.76 7.87
N ASN A 83 -2.77 7.83 7.45
CA ASN A 83 -1.50 8.20 8.06
C ASN A 83 -1.66 8.50 9.56
N GLN A 84 -2.70 9.23 9.95
CA GLN A 84 -2.95 9.56 11.36
C GLN A 84 -3.36 8.33 12.21
N GLY A 85 -3.52 7.15 11.60
CA GLY A 85 -4.00 5.95 12.28
C GLY A 85 -5.48 6.04 12.68
N GLU A 86 -6.23 6.94 12.04
CA GLU A 86 -7.67 7.08 12.26
C GLU A 86 -8.42 5.91 11.63
N LYS A 87 -9.58 5.59 12.20
CA LYS A 87 -10.48 4.61 11.59
C LYS A 87 -11.06 5.20 10.30
N VAL A 88 -10.77 4.56 9.17
CA VAL A 88 -11.32 4.94 7.87
C VAL A 88 -12.57 4.13 7.58
N ASP A 89 -13.68 4.82 7.31
CA ASP A 89 -14.93 4.20 6.88
C ASP A 89 -15.14 4.44 5.38
N LEU A 90 -14.65 3.52 4.55
CA LEU A 90 -14.72 3.66 3.10
C LEU A 90 -16.15 3.68 2.54
N ILE A 91 -17.14 3.16 3.28
CA ILE A 91 -18.54 3.15 2.83
C ILE A 91 -19.14 4.56 2.89
N ASN A 92 -18.85 5.30 3.96
CA ASN A 92 -19.40 6.65 4.17
C ASN A 92 -18.46 7.74 3.66
N ASP A 93 -17.14 7.53 3.80
CA ASP A 93 -16.10 8.49 3.44
C ASP A 93 -15.52 8.26 2.05
N GLY A 94 -15.83 7.16 1.37
CA GLY A 94 -15.24 6.81 0.07
C GLY A 94 -16.20 6.95 -1.11
N ASP A 95 -15.61 6.79 -2.30
CA ASP A 95 -16.30 6.46 -3.54
C ASP A 95 -15.37 5.55 -4.37
N VAL A 96 -15.93 4.77 -5.30
CA VAL A 96 -15.17 3.75 -6.04
C VAL A 96 -13.94 4.33 -6.74
N ASP A 97 -14.05 5.48 -7.39
CA ASP A 97 -12.95 6.05 -8.18
C ASP A 97 -11.86 6.61 -7.27
N SER A 98 -12.23 7.23 -6.14
CA SER A 98 -11.30 7.72 -5.12
C SER A 98 -10.57 6.59 -4.41
N VAL A 99 -11.27 5.52 -4.00
CA VAL A 99 -10.63 4.36 -3.35
C VAL A 99 -9.72 3.61 -4.31
N ALA A 100 -10.15 3.42 -5.57
CA ALA A 100 -9.30 2.84 -6.62
C ALA A 100 -8.03 3.68 -6.88
N SER A 101 -8.18 5.01 -6.88
CA SER A 101 -7.05 5.93 -7.04
C SER A 101 -6.12 5.93 -5.82
N LEU A 102 -6.68 5.82 -4.62
CA LEU A 102 -5.93 5.75 -3.36
C LEU A 102 -5.10 4.46 -3.26
N LEU A 103 -5.65 3.32 -3.68
CA LEU A 103 -4.90 2.06 -3.76
C LEU A 103 -3.68 2.17 -4.69
N LYS A 104 -3.87 2.75 -5.88
CA LYS A 104 -2.74 3.00 -6.81
C LYS A 104 -1.73 3.98 -6.22
N LEU A 105 -2.20 5.01 -5.51
CA LEU A 105 -1.34 5.98 -4.86
C LEU A 105 -0.47 5.32 -3.78
N PHE A 106 -1.04 4.43 -2.98
CA PHE A 106 -0.29 3.67 -1.97
C PHE A 106 0.88 2.92 -2.61
N LEU A 107 0.61 2.15 -3.68
CA LEU A 107 1.64 1.38 -4.39
C LEU A 107 2.73 2.28 -4.97
N LYS A 108 2.33 3.41 -5.58
CA LYS A 108 3.25 4.38 -6.17
C LYS A 108 4.17 5.05 -5.13
N GLU A 109 3.65 5.31 -3.94
CA GLU A 109 4.38 6.00 -2.87
C GLU A 109 5.30 5.09 -2.04
N LEU A 110 5.19 3.75 -2.15
CA LEU A 110 6.14 2.83 -1.50
C LEU A 110 7.58 3.22 -1.84
N PRO A 111 8.52 3.37 -0.90
CA PRO A 111 9.90 3.78 -1.21
C PRO A 111 10.56 2.87 -2.25
N VAL A 112 10.41 1.56 -2.08
CA VAL A 112 10.80 0.53 -3.05
C VAL A 112 9.55 0.07 -3.79
N ALA A 113 9.63 -0.03 -5.12
CA ALA A 113 8.54 -0.50 -5.96
C ALA A 113 8.15 -1.95 -5.61
N VAL A 114 6.92 -2.35 -5.96
CA VAL A 114 6.47 -3.74 -5.76
C VAL A 114 7.37 -4.72 -6.52
N PHE A 115 7.81 -4.34 -7.73
CA PHE A 115 8.91 -4.96 -8.45
C PHE A 115 10.16 -4.08 -8.34
N PRO A 116 11.15 -4.44 -7.49
CA PRO A 116 12.40 -3.71 -7.40
C PRO A 116 13.24 -3.85 -8.69
N ASP A 117 14.09 -2.86 -8.99
CA ASP A 117 14.86 -2.75 -10.25
C ASP A 117 15.66 -4.01 -10.62
N ASN A 118 16.22 -4.70 -9.62
CA ASN A 118 16.97 -5.94 -9.83
C ASN A 118 16.07 -7.10 -10.32
N ILE A 119 14.81 -7.10 -9.92
CA ILE A 119 13.80 -8.05 -10.41
C ILE A 119 13.32 -7.63 -11.81
N CYS A 120 13.08 -6.33 -12.04
CA CYS A 120 12.64 -5.80 -13.34
C CYS A 120 13.61 -6.19 -14.47
N SER A 121 14.91 -6.03 -14.23
CA SER A 121 15.96 -6.41 -15.20
C SER A 121 15.92 -7.90 -15.53
N GLY A 122 15.73 -8.75 -14.51
CA GLY A 122 15.58 -10.19 -14.68
C GLY A 122 14.33 -10.56 -15.48
N LEU A 123 13.19 -9.95 -15.15
CA LEU A 123 11.92 -10.21 -15.84
C LEU A 123 12.01 -9.85 -17.33
N LEU A 124 12.60 -8.70 -17.66
CA LEU A 124 12.78 -8.29 -19.05
C LEU A 124 13.67 -9.26 -19.82
N LYS A 125 14.79 -9.67 -19.21
CA LYS A 125 15.71 -10.66 -19.80
C LYS A 125 15.00 -11.99 -20.05
N THR A 126 14.29 -12.52 -19.05
CA THR A 126 13.50 -13.75 -19.19
C THR A 126 12.48 -13.66 -20.32
N PHE A 127 11.77 -12.53 -20.42
CA PHE A 127 10.79 -12.33 -21.49
C PHE A 127 11.43 -12.27 -22.88
N GLN A 128 12.62 -11.68 -23.00
CA GLN A 128 13.36 -11.62 -24.27
C GLN A 128 13.91 -12.99 -24.68
N GLU A 129 14.45 -13.76 -23.75
CA GLU A 129 15.12 -15.05 -24.00
C GLU A 129 14.12 -16.18 -24.25
N HIS A 130 12.97 -16.19 -23.54
CA HIS A 130 12.02 -17.30 -23.57
C HIS A 130 10.67 -16.95 -24.21
N LYS A 131 10.62 -15.88 -25.02
CA LYS A 131 9.38 -15.40 -25.66
C LYS A 131 8.60 -16.49 -26.42
N ILE A 132 9.31 -17.43 -27.02
CA ILE A 132 8.74 -18.51 -27.85
C ILE A 132 8.29 -19.70 -26.98
N ASN A 133 8.96 -19.94 -25.85
CA ASN A 133 8.66 -21.04 -24.93
C ASN A 133 7.97 -20.51 -23.67
N THR A 134 6.63 -20.39 -23.75
CA THR A 134 5.82 -19.83 -22.66
C THR A 134 6.00 -20.58 -21.33
N THR A 135 6.15 -21.90 -21.36
CA THR A 135 6.32 -22.70 -20.13
C THR A 135 7.63 -22.34 -19.42
N GLU A 136 8.73 -22.30 -20.14
CA GLU A 136 10.04 -21.94 -19.59
C GLU A 136 10.09 -20.48 -19.11
N CYS A 137 9.46 -19.58 -19.87
CA CYS A 137 9.28 -18.18 -19.45
C CYS A 137 8.54 -18.09 -18.11
N ILE A 138 7.44 -18.84 -17.93
CA ILE A 138 6.67 -18.85 -16.68
C ILE A 138 7.51 -19.39 -15.51
N GLU A 139 8.27 -20.47 -15.71
CA GLU A 139 9.11 -21.03 -14.64
C GLU A 139 10.21 -20.07 -14.21
N HIS A 140 10.91 -19.43 -15.16
CA HIS A 140 11.92 -18.42 -14.84
C HIS A 140 11.31 -17.17 -14.18
N MET A 141 10.14 -16.72 -14.63
CA MET A 141 9.43 -15.63 -13.94
C MET A 141 9.08 -16.03 -12.51
N ARG A 142 8.58 -17.25 -12.28
CA ARG A 142 8.26 -17.74 -10.93
C ARG A 142 9.52 -17.75 -10.03
N GLN A 143 10.66 -18.19 -10.55
CA GLN A 143 11.93 -18.18 -9.81
C GLN A 143 12.33 -16.76 -9.42
N LEU A 144 12.28 -15.80 -10.34
CA LEU A 144 12.58 -14.40 -10.04
C LEU A 144 11.65 -13.81 -8.98
N LEU A 145 10.34 -14.07 -9.09
CA LEU A 145 9.36 -13.58 -8.11
C LEU A 145 9.56 -14.22 -6.73
N SER A 146 10.08 -15.45 -6.65
CA SER A 146 10.40 -16.10 -5.38
C SER A 146 11.55 -15.42 -4.61
N CYS A 147 12.37 -14.61 -5.30
CA CYS A 147 13.46 -13.84 -4.71
C CYS A 147 13.01 -12.51 -4.09
N LEU A 148 11.75 -12.09 -4.29
CA LEU A 148 11.21 -10.89 -3.68
C LEU A 148 11.18 -11.01 -2.13
N PRO A 149 11.31 -9.90 -1.38
CA PRO A 149 11.01 -9.91 0.05
C PRO A 149 9.60 -10.45 0.32
N LYS A 150 9.41 -11.15 1.45
CA LYS A 150 8.14 -11.84 1.75
C LYS A 150 6.93 -10.90 1.73
N ALA A 151 7.07 -9.69 2.24
CA ALA A 151 6.01 -8.67 2.22
C ALA A 151 5.61 -8.29 0.79
N HIS A 152 6.59 -8.11 -0.10
CA HIS A 152 6.37 -7.82 -1.52
C HIS A 152 5.68 -8.98 -2.24
N GLN A 153 6.10 -10.23 -1.97
CA GLN A 153 5.44 -11.42 -2.53
C GLN A 153 3.97 -11.50 -2.12
N ASN A 154 3.68 -11.32 -0.83
CA ASN A 154 2.33 -11.39 -0.30
C ASN A 154 1.44 -10.29 -0.91
N LEU A 155 1.92 -9.05 -0.98
CA LEU A 155 1.21 -7.94 -1.60
C LEU A 155 0.96 -8.19 -3.09
N LEU A 156 1.95 -8.68 -3.83
CA LEU A 156 1.83 -8.97 -5.25
C LEU A 156 0.80 -10.08 -5.50
N GLN A 157 0.87 -11.18 -4.75
CA GLN A 157 -0.08 -12.28 -4.88
C GLN A 157 -1.52 -11.81 -4.59
N PHE A 158 -1.71 -11.03 -3.53
CA PHE A 158 -3.01 -10.48 -3.16
C PHE A 158 -3.55 -9.54 -4.24
N LEU A 159 -2.72 -8.61 -4.74
CA LEU A 159 -3.11 -7.67 -5.77
C LEU A 159 -3.43 -8.38 -7.09
N CYS A 160 -2.61 -9.35 -7.53
CA CYS A 160 -2.85 -10.12 -8.75
C CYS A 160 -4.18 -10.89 -8.70
N ALA A 161 -4.50 -11.51 -7.55
CA ALA A 161 -5.78 -12.20 -7.38
C ALA A 161 -6.97 -11.24 -7.53
N PHE A 162 -6.88 -10.07 -6.90
CA PHE A 162 -7.93 -9.05 -7.00
C PHE A 162 -8.05 -8.47 -8.41
N LEU A 163 -6.93 -8.13 -9.08
CA LEU A 163 -6.96 -7.61 -10.45
C LEU A 163 -7.48 -8.64 -11.46
N LEU A 164 -7.19 -9.92 -11.26
CA LEU A 164 -7.79 -10.99 -12.05
C LEU A 164 -9.31 -11.00 -11.88
N LYS A 165 -9.81 -10.87 -10.64
CA LYS A 165 -11.24 -10.77 -10.36
C LYS A 165 -11.87 -9.52 -10.99
N VAL A 166 -11.20 -8.38 -11.02
CA VAL A 166 -11.69 -7.19 -11.75
C VAL A 166 -11.80 -7.48 -13.25
N ALA A 167 -10.80 -8.17 -13.81
CA ALA A 167 -10.79 -8.51 -15.23
C ALA A 167 -11.86 -9.53 -15.63
N THR A 168 -12.31 -10.41 -14.74
CA THR A 168 -13.45 -11.31 -15.03
C THR A 168 -14.76 -10.54 -15.22
N TYR A 169 -14.85 -9.30 -14.74
CA TYR A 169 -15.98 -8.39 -14.94
C TYR A 169 -15.78 -7.42 -16.12
N SER A 170 -14.76 -7.65 -16.96
CA SER A 170 -14.42 -6.77 -18.09
C SER A 170 -15.54 -6.55 -19.11
N ALA A 171 -16.50 -7.48 -19.22
CA ALA A 171 -17.70 -7.29 -20.05
C ALA A 171 -18.59 -6.13 -19.56
N VAL A 172 -18.51 -5.75 -18.28
CA VAL A 172 -19.27 -4.67 -17.66
C VAL A 172 -18.38 -3.46 -17.40
N ASN A 173 -17.23 -3.67 -16.76
CA ASN A 173 -16.36 -2.57 -16.35
C ASN A 173 -15.37 -2.11 -17.44
N PHE A 174 -15.25 -2.83 -18.56
CA PHE A 174 -14.33 -2.57 -19.68
C PHE A 174 -12.83 -2.60 -19.34
N MET A 175 -12.46 -3.19 -18.21
CA MET A 175 -11.06 -3.31 -17.76
C MET A 175 -10.56 -4.74 -17.94
N THR A 176 -10.00 -5.04 -19.11
CA THR A 176 -9.28 -6.30 -19.38
C THR A 176 -7.97 -6.37 -18.61
N LEU A 177 -7.33 -7.56 -18.57
CA LEU A 177 -5.98 -7.72 -17.99
C LEU A 177 -4.96 -6.76 -18.63
N GLU A 178 -5.04 -6.55 -19.94
CA GLU A 178 -4.18 -5.62 -20.68
C GLU A 178 -4.40 -4.17 -20.24
N ASN A 179 -5.67 -3.74 -20.12
CA ASN A 179 -6.00 -2.40 -19.65
C ASN A 179 -5.53 -2.18 -18.21
N LEU A 180 -5.69 -3.17 -17.34
CA LEU A 180 -5.23 -3.11 -15.96
C LEU A 180 -3.70 -3.06 -15.89
N ALA A 181 -2.99 -3.85 -16.71
CA ALA A 181 -1.52 -3.82 -16.77
C ALA A 181 -0.98 -2.44 -17.17
N ILE A 182 -1.61 -1.77 -18.15
CA ILE A 182 -1.25 -0.40 -18.55
C ILE A 182 -1.44 0.58 -17.39
N VAL A 183 -2.55 0.47 -16.66
CA VAL A 183 -2.89 1.39 -15.56
C VAL A 183 -2.02 1.16 -14.32
N PHE A 184 -1.71 -0.09 -13.98
CA PHE A 184 -0.93 -0.43 -12.79
C PHE A 184 0.58 -0.46 -13.02
N GLY A 185 1.04 -0.66 -14.25
CA GLY A 185 2.47 -0.73 -14.58
C GLY A 185 3.31 0.40 -13.95
N PRO A 186 2.95 1.68 -14.15
CA PRO A 186 3.70 2.80 -13.57
C PRO A 186 3.76 2.79 -12.03
N ALA A 187 2.77 2.20 -11.35
CA ALA A 187 2.76 2.11 -9.88
C ALA A 187 3.53 0.89 -9.35
N LEU A 188 3.73 -0.14 -10.18
CA LEU A 188 4.34 -1.41 -9.77
C LEU A 188 5.84 -1.49 -10.07
N PHE A 189 6.32 -0.83 -11.13
CA PHE A 189 7.70 -1.00 -11.64
C PHE A 189 8.65 0.18 -11.36
N LYS A 190 8.13 1.38 -11.08
CA LYS A 190 8.84 2.67 -10.92
C LYS A 190 9.80 3.10 -12.03
#